data_AF-A0A671UKQ2-F1
#
_entry.id   AF-A0A671UKQ2-F1
#
_cell.length_a   1.000
_cell.length_b   1.000
_cell.length_c   1.000
_cell.angle_alpha   90.00
_cell.angle_beta   90.00
_cell.angle_gamma   90.00
#
_symmetry.space_group_name_H-M   'P 1'
#
loop_
_entity.id
_entity.type
_entity.pdbx_description
1 polymer ?
#
loop_
_entity_poly.entity_id
_entity_poly.type
_entity_poly.pdbx_seq_one_letter_code
_entity_poly.pdbx_strand_id
1 'polypeptide(L)'
;MGVKSGLHVWEVLWKPEHRGSHAVLGISRQNCPLQASGYNVLVGRDSHSWGWELKTNQLWHAGLNTKMAQTPLPIPERVLLVLDADAGTLGFIVDGSFLGVGFEDLPRGVELFPAVSSVRGGASIRLRYLNGATQGEEHTLILPVLVN
;
A
#
# COMPACT_ATOMS: atom_id res chain seq x y z
N MET A 1 6.86 -10.02 5.11
CA MET A 1 6.09 -11.09 5.77
C MET A 1 4.68 -11.00 5.25
N GLY A 2 4.14 -12.10 4.73
CA GLY A 2 2.74 -12.18 4.33
C GLY A 2 1.87 -12.48 5.55
N VAL A 3 0.66 -11.93 5.58
CA VAL A 3 -0.31 -12.15 6.66
C VAL A 3 -1.60 -12.76 6.09
N LYS A 4 -2.26 -13.63 6.85
CA LYS A 4 -3.47 -14.36 6.41
C LYS A 4 -4.74 -14.02 7.20
N SER A 5 -4.58 -13.48 8.41
CA SER A 5 -5.64 -13.33 9.40
C SER A 5 -5.22 -12.29 10.43
N GLY A 6 -6.19 -11.59 11.01
CA GLY A 6 -5.99 -10.55 12.02
C GLY A 6 -5.90 -9.13 11.45
N LEU A 7 -5.79 -8.17 12.37
CA LEU A 7 -5.58 -6.76 12.08
C LEU A 7 -4.08 -6.45 12.06
N HIS A 8 -3.60 -5.83 10.99
CA HIS A 8 -2.20 -5.50 10.77
C HIS A 8 -2.02 -4.05 10.36
N VAL A 9 -1.00 -3.41 10.93
CA VAL A 9 -0.68 -2.02 10.64
C VAL A 9 0.79 -1.89 10.22
N TRP A 10 1.01 -1.26 9.07
CA TRP A 10 2.34 -0.86 8.63
C TRP A 10 2.44 0.65 8.49
N GLU A 11 3.56 1.20 8.92
CA GLU A 11 3.97 2.57 8.65
C GLU A 11 4.80 2.63 7.37
N VAL A 12 4.39 3.50 6.46
CA VAL A 12 5.14 3.87 5.26
C VAL A 12 5.67 5.28 5.45
N LEU A 13 6.99 5.43 5.45
CA LEU A 13 7.66 6.73 5.38
C LEU A 13 8.16 6.92 3.97
N TRP A 14 7.55 7.88 3.26
CA TRP A 14 7.89 8.19 1.89
C TRP A 14 7.77 9.69 1.64
N LYS A 15 8.93 10.37 1.59
CA LYS A 15 9.02 11.81 1.35
C LYS A 15 8.24 12.24 0.11
N PRO A 16 7.37 13.27 0.19
CA PRO A 16 6.59 13.74 -0.96
C PRO A 16 7.46 14.07 -2.18
N GLU A 17 8.63 14.66 -1.96
CA GLU A 17 9.58 14.99 -3.04
C GLU A 17 10.11 13.71 -3.73
N HIS A 18 10.08 12.57 -3.05
CA HIS A 18 10.58 11.27 -3.51
C HIS A 18 9.55 10.39 -4.22
N ARG A 19 8.35 10.90 -4.49
CA ARG A 19 7.25 10.09 -5.04
C ARG A 19 7.27 9.90 -6.56
N GLY A 20 7.85 10.83 -7.32
CA GLY A 20 7.80 10.73 -8.80
C GLY A 20 6.38 10.90 -9.32
N SER A 21 6.08 10.59 -10.58
CA SER A 21 4.71 10.78 -11.14
C SER A 21 3.69 9.77 -10.63
N HIS A 22 4.13 8.58 -10.24
CA HIS A 22 3.29 7.51 -9.68
C HIS A 22 3.92 6.97 -8.40
N ALA A 23 3.22 7.19 -7.29
CA ALA A 23 3.60 6.70 -5.98
C ALA A 23 2.43 5.97 -5.36
N VAL A 24 2.54 4.64 -5.33
CA VAL A 24 1.43 3.78 -4.93
C VAL A 24 1.84 3.00 -3.70
N LEU A 25 0.97 2.97 -2.70
CA LEU A 25 1.08 2.13 -1.51
C LEU A 25 -0.15 1.24 -1.40
N GLY A 26 -0.01 0.03 -0.87
CA GLY A 26 -1.14 -0.86 -0.73
C GLY A 26 -0.74 -2.27 -0.31
N ILE A 27 -1.42 -3.27 -0.84
CA ILE A 27 -1.12 -4.68 -0.60
C ILE A 27 -1.07 -5.48 -1.90
N SER A 28 -0.44 -6.65 -1.84
CA SER A 28 -0.40 -7.60 -2.94
C SER A 28 -0.47 -9.05 -2.44
N ARG A 29 -0.81 -9.96 -3.36
CA ARG A 29 -0.52 -11.39 -3.25
C ARG A 29 0.90 -11.67 -3.73
N GLN A 30 1.46 -12.82 -3.37
CA GLN A 30 2.83 -13.22 -3.71
C GLN A 30 3.17 -13.12 -5.21
N ASN A 31 2.20 -13.39 -6.09
CA ASN A 31 2.41 -13.43 -7.54
C ASN A 31 2.16 -12.08 -8.25
N CYS A 32 2.20 -10.96 -7.52
CA CYS A 32 2.06 -9.64 -8.13
C CYS A 32 3.30 -9.29 -8.97
N PRO A 33 3.13 -8.78 -10.21
CA PRO A 33 4.24 -8.31 -11.04
C PRO A 33 5.09 -7.27 -10.30
N LEU A 34 6.41 -7.46 -10.33
CA LEU A 34 7.37 -6.59 -9.66
C LEU A 34 7.91 -5.45 -10.57
N GLN A 35 7.59 -5.47 -11.85
CA GLN A 35 8.06 -4.50 -12.83
C GLN A 35 7.07 -4.43 -14.00
N ALA A 36 7.01 -3.29 -14.69
CA ALA A 36 6.21 -3.14 -15.90
C ALA A 36 6.75 -1.99 -16.75
N SER A 37 6.79 -2.11 -18.07
CA SER A 37 7.30 -1.01 -18.91
C SER A 37 6.51 0.30 -18.77
N GLY A 38 7.24 1.43 -18.82
CA GLY A 38 6.70 2.79 -18.82
C GLY A 38 6.45 3.39 -17.44
N TYR A 39 6.00 4.64 -17.40
CA TYR A 39 5.71 5.37 -16.16
C TYR A 39 4.23 5.24 -15.83
N ASN A 40 3.84 4.16 -15.14
CA ASN A 40 2.43 3.85 -14.84
C ASN A 40 2.26 3.32 -13.40
N VAL A 41 1.00 3.25 -12.96
CA VAL A 41 0.61 2.54 -11.73
C VAL A 41 0.88 1.04 -11.87
N LEU A 42 1.59 0.45 -10.91
CA LEU A 42 1.93 -0.98 -10.90
C LEU A 42 1.13 -1.74 -9.85
N VAL A 43 1.18 -1.31 -8.58
CA VAL A 43 0.30 -1.86 -7.54
C VAL A 43 -1.13 -1.43 -7.84
N GLY A 44 -2.05 -2.38 -7.96
CA GLY A 44 -3.45 -2.16 -8.37
C GLY A 44 -3.70 -2.32 -9.88
N ARG A 45 -2.66 -2.53 -10.69
CA ARG A 45 -2.81 -2.72 -12.15
C ARG A 45 -3.43 -4.06 -12.53
N ASP A 46 -3.34 -5.05 -11.65
CA ASP A 46 -3.87 -6.38 -11.86
C ASP A 46 -4.82 -6.80 -10.72
N SER A 47 -5.37 -8.00 -10.80
CA SER A 47 -6.24 -8.56 -9.76
C SER A 47 -5.46 -9.15 -8.58
N HIS A 48 -4.13 -9.04 -8.54
CA HIS A 48 -3.28 -9.55 -7.46
C HIS A 48 -2.85 -8.46 -6.48
N SER A 49 -3.24 -7.20 -6.72
CA SER A 49 -2.82 -6.07 -5.91
C SER A 49 -3.91 -5.00 -5.78
N TRP A 50 -3.83 -4.22 -4.71
CA TRP A 50 -4.73 -3.12 -4.38
C TRP A 50 -3.88 -1.95 -3.92
N GLY A 51 -3.99 -0.80 -4.59
CA GLY A 51 -3.06 0.31 -4.42
C GLY A 51 -3.72 1.67 -4.33
N TRP A 52 -3.28 2.50 -3.40
CA TRP A 52 -3.63 3.91 -3.32
C TRP A 52 -2.50 4.76 -3.93
N GLU A 53 -2.81 5.43 -5.05
CA GLU A 53 -1.92 6.37 -5.71
C GLU A 53 -2.01 7.73 -5.01
N LEU A 54 -0.90 8.14 -4.39
CA LEU A 54 -0.85 9.23 -3.42
C LEU A 54 -0.96 10.63 -4.04
N LYS A 55 -0.71 10.79 -5.33
CA LYS A 55 -0.73 12.09 -6.01
C LYS A 55 -2.11 12.45 -6.53
N THR A 56 -2.80 11.49 -7.13
CA THR A 56 -4.13 11.66 -7.71
C THR A 56 -5.22 11.27 -6.72
N ASN A 57 -4.84 10.67 -5.60
CA ASN A 57 -5.75 10.14 -4.60
C ASN A 57 -6.73 9.10 -5.17
N GLN A 58 -6.19 8.23 -6.03
CA GLN A 58 -6.94 7.18 -6.69
C GLN A 58 -6.66 5.82 -6.05
N LEU A 59 -7.71 5.04 -5.88
CA LEU A 59 -7.65 3.65 -5.48
C LEU A 59 -7.66 2.79 -6.72
N TRP A 60 -6.69 1.89 -6.85
CA TRP A 60 -6.45 1.05 -8.02
C TRP A 60 -6.56 -0.42 -7.67
N HIS A 61 -7.32 -1.15 -8.49
CA HIS A 61 -7.41 -2.60 -8.47
C HIS A 61 -7.87 -3.12 -9.84
N ALA A 62 -7.29 -4.23 -10.31
CA ALA A 62 -7.61 -4.83 -11.61
C ALA A 62 -7.52 -3.84 -12.79
N GLY A 63 -6.64 -2.83 -12.69
CA GLY A 63 -6.45 -1.79 -13.71
C GLY A 63 -7.55 -0.74 -13.74
N LEU A 64 -8.56 -0.85 -12.88
CA LEU A 64 -9.61 0.14 -12.69
C LEU A 64 -9.23 1.07 -11.54
N ASN A 65 -9.77 2.29 -11.56
CA ASN A 65 -9.61 3.22 -10.45
C ASN A 65 -10.88 3.94 -10.05
N THR A 66 -10.94 4.27 -8.76
CA THR A 66 -11.94 5.13 -8.15
C THR A 66 -11.22 6.22 -7.34
N LYS A 67 -11.93 7.31 -7.02
CA LYS A 67 -11.35 8.37 -6.20
C LYS A 67 -11.60 8.06 -4.73
N MET A 68 -10.57 8.14 -3.89
CA MET A 68 -10.78 8.07 -2.43
C MET A 68 -11.52 9.32 -1.97
N ALA A 69 -12.57 9.15 -1.17
CA ALA A 69 -13.34 10.27 -0.66
C ALA A 69 -12.51 11.07 0.36
N GLN A 70 -12.58 12.40 0.28
CA GLN A 70 -12.19 13.33 1.36
C GLN A 70 -10.79 13.10 1.96
N THR A 71 -9.74 13.03 1.14
CA THR A 71 -8.36 13.02 1.65
C THR A 71 -7.66 14.36 1.44
N PRO A 72 -6.70 14.71 2.29
CA PRO A 72 -5.84 15.86 2.04
C PRO A 72 -4.99 15.63 0.79
N LEU A 73 -4.71 16.72 0.08
CA LEU A 73 -3.61 16.81 -0.88
C LEU A 73 -2.83 18.08 -0.53
N PRO A 74 -1.49 18.02 -0.35
CA PRO A 74 -0.63 16.83 -0.50
C PRO A 74 -0.74 15.83 0.67
N ILE A 75 -0.51 14.55 0.38
CA ILE A 75 -0.37 13.51 1.42
C ILE A 75 0.99 13.70 2.14
N PRO A 76 1.06 13.71 3.48
CA PRO A 76 2.29 13.89 4.24
C PRO A 76 3.24 12.69 4.10
N GLU A 77 4.50 12.83 4.54
CA GLU A 77 5.54 11.78 4.44
C GLU A 77 5.10 10.44 5.06
N ARG A 78 4.42 10.50 6.20
CA ARG A 78 4.03 9.35 6.99
C ARG A 78 2.59 8.96 6.70
N VAL A 79 2.39 7.71 6.30
CA VAL A 79 1.07 7.09 6.10
C VAL A 79 1.03 5.75 6.82
N LEU A 80 -0.10 5.40 7.43
CA LEU A 80 -0.33 4.03 7.90
C LEU A 80 -1.25 3.27 6.97
N LEU A 81 -0.86 2.04 6.67
CA LEU A 81 -1.65 1.02 6.00
C LEU A 81 -2.31 0.16 7.06
N VAL A 82 -3.63 0.01 7.01
CA VAL A 82 -4.42 -0.78 7.97
C VAL A 82 -5.13 -1.89 7.22
N LEU A 83 -4.65 -3.12 7.37
CA LEU A 83 -5.28 -4.32 6.81
C LEU A 83 -6.02 -5.07 7.92
N ASP A 84 -7.32 -5.21 7.78
CA ASP A 84 -8.08 -6.22 8.52
C ASP A 84 -8.26 -7.44 7.61
N ALA A 85 -7.42 -8.45 7.80
CA ALA A 85 -7.43 -9.67 6.98
C ALA A 85 -8.62 -10.58 7.30
N ASP A 86 -9.22 -10.44 8.49
CA ASP A 86 -10.40 -11.22 8.88
C ASP A 86 -11.68 -10.60 8.31
N ALA A 87 -11.78 -9.26 8.33
CA ALA A 87 -12.87 -8.53 7.69
C ALA A 87 -12.70 -8.45 6.16
N GLY A 88 -11.47 -8.61 5.65
CA GLY A 88 -11.15 -8.45 4.24
C GLY A 88 -11.21 -6.99 3.80
N THR A 89 -10.64 -6.08 4.59
CA THR A 89 -10.66 -4.64 4.29
C THR A 89 -9.27 -4.02 4.38
N LEU A 90 -9.01 -3.01 3.53
CA LEU A 90 -7.81 -2.18 3.55
C LEU A 90 -8.21 -0.72 3.68
N GLY A 91 -7.65 -0.03 4.67
CA GLY A 91 -7.81 1.39 4.88
C GLY A 91 -6.48 2.08 5.19
N PHE A 92 -6.56 3.40 5.39
CA PHE A 92 -5.38 4.24 5.53
C PHE A 92 -5.56 5.28 6.64
N ILE A 93 -4.47 5.60 7.33
CA ILE A 93 -4.43 6.68 8.33
C ILE A 93 -3.42 7.72 7.88
N VAL A 94 -3.85 8.98 7.89
CA VAL A 94 -3.03 10.15 7.59
C VAL A 94 -3.20 11.16 8.72
N ASP A 95 -2.10 11.69 9.24
CA ASP A 95 -2.09 12.67 10.35
C ASP A 95 -2.96 12.25 11.54
N GLY A 96 -2.94 10.95 11.87
CA GLY A 96 -3.72 10.36 12.98
C GLY A 96 -5.20 10.12 12.69
N SER A 97 -5.70 10.51 11.51
CA SER A 97 -7.10 10.33 11.11
C SER A 97 -7.25 9.12 10.19
N PHE A 98 -8.17 8.21 10.53
CA PHE A 98 -8.56 7.11 9.64
C PHE A 98 -9.42 7.66 8.51
N LEU A 99 -9.03 7.40 7.26
CA LEU A 99 -9.68 7.93 6.06
C LEU A 99 -10.88 7.08 5.62
N GLY A 100 -11.20 6.01 6.36
CA GLY A 100 -12.20 5.02 5.99
C GLY A 100 -11.59 3.82 5.25
N VAL A 101 -12.47 2.89 4.87
CA VAL A 101 -12.10 1.71 4.09
C VAL A 101 -11.93 2.12 2.63
N GLY A 102 -10.74 1.86 2.08
CA GLY A 102 -10.45 2.10 0.67
C GLY A 102 -10.74 0.88 -0.20
N PHE A 103 -10.55 -0.32 0.33
CA PHE A 103 -10.87 -1.56 -0.38
C PHE A 103 -11.61 -2.52 0.53
N GLU A 104 -12.67 -3.12 0.00
CA GLU A 104 -13.48 -4.16 0.61
C GLU A 104 -13.32 -5.47 -0.18
N ASP A 105 -13.92 -6.55 0.33
CA ASP A 105 -13.95 -7.86 -0.32
C ASP A 105 -12.56 -8.43 -0.67
N LEU A 106 -11.55 -8.10 0.14
CA LEU A 106 -10.22 -8.69 -0.02
C LEU A 106 -10.26 -10.19 0.25
N PRO A 107 -9.44 -11.00 -0.46
CA PRO A 107 -9.42 -12.43 -0.25
C PRO A 107 -8.95 -12.75 1.17
N ARG A 108 -9.73 -13.57 1.87
CA ARG A 108 -9.46 -13.99 3.26
C ARG A 108 -8.72 -15.32 3.29
N GLY A 109 -7.91 -15.56 4.32
CA GLY A 109 -7.16 -16.81 4.50
C GLY A 109 -6.01 -17.03 3.49
N VAL A 110 -5.70 -16.02 2.67
CA VAL A 110 -4.56 -16.03 1.74
C VAL A 110 -3.48 -15.06 2.22
N GLU A 111 -2.23 -15.27 1.80
CA GLU A 111 -1.15 -14.35 2.17
C GLU A 111 -1.27 -13.02 1.41
N LEU A 112 -1.38 -11.96 2.19
CA LEU A 112 -1.33 -10.58 1.74
C LEU A 112 -0.05 -9.92 2.27
N PHE A 113 0.60 -9.17 1.40
CA PHE A 113 1.87 -8.52 1.67
C PHE A 113 1.69 -7.01 1.53
N PRO A 114 2.27 -6.18 2.41
CA PRO A 114 2.37 -4.74 2.12
C PRO A 114 3.17 -4.54 0.83
N ALA A 115 2.74 -3.58 0.01
CA ALA A 115 3.31 -3.32 -1.30
C ALA A 115 3.46 -1.82 -1.55
N VAL A 116 4.55 -1.44 -2.24
CA VAL A 116 4.78 -0.08 -2.72
C VAL A 116 5.36 -0.13 -4.14
N SER A 117 4.99 0.81 -5.01
CA SER A 117 5.61 0.98 -6.33
C SER A 117 5.91 2.43 -6.62
N SER A 118 7.11 2.70 -7.15
CA SER A 118 7.56 4.03 -7.52
C SER A 118 8.20 4.04 -8.91
N VAL A 119 7.99 5.12 -9.64
CA VAL A 119 8.68 5.37 -10.91
C VAL A 119 9.82 6.39 -10.77
N ARG A 120 10.17 6.81 -9.54
CA ARG A 120 11.25 7.77 -9.30
C ARG A 120 12.56 7.06 -9.01
N GLY A 121 13.56 7.28 -9.87
CA GLY A 121 14.94 6.88 -9.58
C GLY A 121 15.43 7.45 -8.24
N GLY A 122 16.05 6.61 -7.42
CA GLY A 122 16.55 6.99 -6.10
C GLY A 122 15.45 7.24 -5.04
N ALA A 123 14.22 6.77 -5.26
CA ALA A 123 13.21 6.77 -4.21
C ALA A 123 13.71 6.01 -2.97
N SER A 124 13.47 6.58 -1.78
CA SER A 124 13.75 5.92 -0.51
C SER A 124 12.44 5.83 0.24
N ILE A 125 12.03 4.60 0.51
CA ILE A 125 10.77 4.25 1.14
C ILE A 125 11.13 3.35 2.32
N ARG A 126 10.65 3.70 3.51
CA ARG A 126 10.77 2.81 4.68
C ARG A 126 9.41 2.24 5.01
N LEU A 127 9.38 0.93 5.19
CA LEU A 127 8.22 0.20 5.69
C LEU A 127 8.56 -0.34 7.07
N ARG A 128 7.73 -0.02 8.06
CA ARG A 128 7.85 -0.54 9.42
C ARG A 128 6.55 -1.20 9.83
N TYR A 129 6.61 -2.46 10.25
CA TYR A 129 5.46 -3.12 10.85
C TYR A 129 5.26 -2.59 12.27
N LEU A 130 4.05 -2.11 12.59
CA LEU A 130 3.76 -1.51 13.90
C LEU A 130 3.08 -2.49 14.84
N ASN A 131 2.14 -3.27 14.33
CA ASN A 131 1.40 -4.22 15.13
C ASN A 131 0.68 -5.25 14.26
N GLY A 132 0.50 -6.43 14.82
CA GLY A 132 -0.65 -7.28 14.55
C GLY A 132 -1.00 -8.04 15.82
N ALA A 133 -2.23 -8.52 15.92
CA ALA A 133 -2.70 -9.23 17.11
C ALA A 133 -1.95 -10.55 17.42
N THR A 134 -0.89 -10.88 16.68
CA THR A 134 0.02 -12.00 16.90
C THR A 134 1.45 -11.49 17.16
N GLN A 135 2.06 -12.02 18.23
CA GLN A 135 3.29 -11.52 18.88
C GLN A 135 4.46 -11.23 17.92
N GLY A 136 4.92 -9.98 17.97
CA GLY A 136 6.31 -9.62 18.31
C GLY A 136 7.42 -10.04 17.37
N GLU A 137 7.57 -9.38 16.22
CA GLU A 137 8.89 -9.19 15.58
C GLU A 137 8.95 -7.84 14.83
N GLU A 138 9.94 -7.00 15.18
CA GLU A 138 10.30 -5.83 14.36
C GLU A 138 11.11 -6.32 13.15
N HIS A 139 10.48 -6.38 11.98
CA HIS A 139 11.19 -6.61 10.73
C HIS A 139 11.22 -5.34 9.89
N THR A 140 12.42 -4.85 9.61
CA THR A 140 12.65 -3.95 8.47
C THR A 140 12.54 -4.80 7.21
N LEU A 141 11.37 -4.82 6.59
CA LEU A 141 11.22 -5.41 5.26
C LEU A 141 11.71 -4.36 4.27
N ILE A 142 12.91 -4.59 3.72
CA ILE A 142 13.25 -4.02 2.41
C ILE A 142 12.32 -4.74 1.44
N LEU A 143 11.12 -4.21 1.24
CA LEU A 143 10.31 -4.61 0.10
C LEU A 143 11.17 -4.34 -1.14
N PRO A 144 11.15 -5.22 -2.17
CA PRO A 144 11.60 -4.80 -3.48
C PRO A 144 10.79 -3.56 -3.81
N VAL A 145 11.44 -2.40 -3.82
CA VAL A 145 10.85 -1.22 -4.44
C VAL A 145 10.67 -1.67 -5.88
N LEU A 146 9.42 -1.69 -6.34
CA LEU A 146 9.14 -1.94 -7.75
C LEU A 146 9.58 -0.67 -8.47
N VAL A 147 10.87 -0.63 -8.81
CA VAL A 147 11.53 0.43 -9.57
C VAL A 147 11.56 -0.05 -11.01
N ASN A 148 11.01 0.74 -11.92
CA ASN A 148 11.47 0.68 -13.31
C ASN A 148 12.81 1.38 -13.47
#